data_AF-A0A3N2RG80-F1
#
_entry.id   AF-A0A3N2RG80-F1
#
_cell.length_a   1.000
_cell.length_b   1.000
_cell.length_c   1.000
_cell.angle_alpha   90.00
_cell.angle_beta   90.00
_cell.angle_gamma   90.00
#
_symmetry.space_group_name_H-M   'P 1'
#
loop_
_entity.id
_entity.type
_entity.pdbx_description
1 polymer ?
#
loop_
_entity_poly.entity_id
_entity_poly.type
_entity_poly.pdbx_seq_one_letter_code
_entity_poly.pdbx_strand_id
1 'polypeptide(L)'
;MMRRIDALLRAGYKVEPGTVESLNFVHPAHSEFKHTRLMMLDGGLIVGGRGDDQHELRIPAADDNEFSSFLRSIPRPTRWQMHRDKFYFVVAWIIGIAFWSVVVILWKADVGR
;
A
#
# COMPACT_ATOMS: atom_id res chain seq x y z
N MET A 1 -21.36 4.74 -1.25
CA MET A 1 -20.25 3.77 -1.18
C MET A 1 -19.14 4.05 -2.19
N MET A 2 -19.39 3.98 -3.51
CA MET A 2 -18.37 4.23 -4.56
C MET A 2 -17.62 5.57 -4.42
N ARG A 3 -18.29 6.66 -4.03
CA ARG A 3 -17.65 7.98 -3.85
C ARG A 3 -16.59 8.02 -2.75
N ARG A 4 -16.77 7.24 -1.66
CA ARG A 4 -15.80 7.19 -0.55
C ARG A 4 -14.56 6.38 -0.95
N ILE A 5 -14.76 5.30 -1.68
CA ILE A 5 -13.66 4.49 -2.24
C ILE A 5 -12.82 5.33 -3.21
N ASP A 6 -13.45 6.06 -4.14
CA ASP A 6 -12.73 6.96 -5.06
C ASP A 6 -11.96 8.05 -4.29
N ALA A 7 -12.54 8.61 -3.23
CA ALA A 7 -11.84 9.60 -2.39
C ALA A 7 -10.61 9.02 -1.67
N LEU A 8 -10.71 7.79 -1.14
CA LEU A 8 -9.58 7.10 -0.51
C LEU A 8 -8.48 6.76 -1.53
N LEU A 9 -8.86 6.29 -2.72
CA LEU A 9 -7.94 6.04 -3.82
C LEU A 9 -7.20 7.32 -4.23
N ARG A 10 -7.91 8.45 -4.36
CA ARG A 10 -7.31 9.76 -4.66
C ARG A 10 -6.41 10.27 -3.55
N ALA A 11 -6.70 9.93 -2.29
CA ALA A 11 -5.83 10.24 -1.16
C ALA A 11 -4.53 9.42 -1.17
N GLY A 12 -4.46 8.37 -2.00
CA GLY A 12 -3.25 7.57 -2.19
C GLY A 12 -3.33 6.17 -1.58
N TYR A 13 -4.48 5.76 -1.05
CA TYR A 13 -4.68 4.40 -0.58
C TYR A 13 -4.74 3.41 -1.74
N LYS A 14 -4.11 2.25 -1.53
CA LYS A 14 -4.22 1.09 -2.40
C LYS A 14 -5.24 0.12 -1.82
N VAL A 15 -6.06 -0.47 -2.67
CA VAL A 15 -6.97 -1.55 -2.27
C VAL A 15 -6.17 -2.85 -2.22
N GLU A 16 -6.21 -3.52 -1.07
CA GLU A 16 -5.70 -4.87 -0.92
C GLU A 16 -6.88 -5.85 -0.81
N PRO A 17 -6.71 -7.10 -1.28
CA PRO A 17 -7.73 -8.13 -1.11
C PRO A 17 -7.99 -8.33 0.39
N GLY A 18 -9.21 -8.01 0.82
CA GLY A 18 -9.70 -8.26 2.17
C GLY A 18 -10.51 -9.54 2.26
N THR A 19 -11.21 -9.71 3.38
CA THR A 19 -12.22 -10.77 3.52
C THR A 19 -13.47 -10.43 2.69
N VAL A 20 -14.35 -11.41 2.47
CA VAL A 20 -15.56 -11.26 1.63
C VAL A 20 -16.46 -10.08 2.08
N GLU A 21 -16.40 -9.71 3.36
CA GLU A 21 -17.24 -8.67 3.99
C GLU A 21 -16.51 -7.33 4.21
N SER A 22 -15.25 -7.21 3.77
CA SER A 22 -14.46 -6.01 4.01
C SER A 22 -13.41 -5.70 2.95
N LEU A 23 -13.31 -4.41 2.60
CA LEU A 23 -12.26 -3.87 1.73
C LEU A 23 -11.13 -3.31 2.58
N ASN A 24 -9.93 -3.85 2.41
CA ASN A 24 -8.74 -3.33 3.06
C ASN A 24 -8.09 -2.25 2.19
N PHE A 25 -7.71 -1.15 2.84
CA PHE A 25 -7.03 -0.02 2.23
C PHE A 25 -5.70 0.20 2.94
N VAL A 26 -4.67 0.41 2.14
CA VAL A 26 -3.30 0.52 2.63
C VAL A 26 -2.63 1.75 2.03
N HIS A 27 -2.11 2.62 2.89
CA HIS A 27 -1.45 3.86 2.47
C HIS A 27 0.07 3.67 2.34
N PRO A 28 0.71 4.11 1.23
CA PRO A 28 2.15 3.90 1.02
C PRO A 28 3.05 4.64 2.01
N ALA A 29 2.55 5.68 2.70
CA ALA A 29 3.29 6.39 3.76
C ALA A 29 3.26 5.63 5.12
N HIS A 30 3.54 4.32 5.06
CA HIS A 30 3.30 3.37 6.16
C HIS A 30 3.97 3.68 7.50
N SER A 31 5.11 4.36 7.47
CA SER A 31 5.93 4.63 8.65
C SER A 31 5.49 5.87 9.44
N GLU A 32 4.81 6.81 8.77
CA GLU A 32 4.55 8.15 9.30
C GLU A 32 3.09 8.34 9.69
N PHE A 33 2.17 7.53 9.15
CA PHE A 33 0.74 7.74 9.32
C PHE A 33 0.10 6.74 10.28
N LYS A 34 -0.59 7.24 11.32
CA LYS A 34 -1.23 6.38 12.34
C LYS A 34 -2.36 5.51 11.75
N HIS A 35 -3.07 6.01 10.74
CA HIS A 35 -4.17 5.30 10.06
C HIS A 35 -3.75 4.78 8.68
N THR A 36 -2.53 4.25 8.61
CA THR A 36 -1.95 3.67 7.41
C THR A 36 -2.80 2.53 6.83
N ARG A 37 -3.42 1.73 7.70
CA ARG A 37 -4.34 0.67 7.30
C ARG A 37 -5.76 1.07 7.69
N LEU A 38 -6.66 0.99 6.72
CA LEU A 38 -8.09 1.15 6.93
C LEU A 38 -8.80 -0.11 6.43
N MET A 39 -9.92 -0.42 7.04
CA MET A 39 -10.85 -1.44 6.58
C MET A 39 -12.21 -0.78 6.40
N MET A 40 -12.84 -1.03 5.27
CA MET A 40 -14.20 -0.58 4.97
C MET A 40 -15.11 -1.78 4.97
N LEU A 41 -16.12 -1.77 5.83
CA LEU A 41 -17.13 -2.83 5.90
C LEU A 41 -18.28 -2.56 4.92
N ASP A 42 -19.09 -3.58 4.63
CA ASP A 42 -20.22 -3.49 3.69
C ASP A 42 -21.27 -2.41 4.06
N GLY A 43 -21.33 -2.00 5.33
CA GLY A 43 -22.17 -0.88 5.78
C GLY A 43 -21.61 0.51 5.46
N GLY A 44 -20.43 0.61 4.84
CA GLY A 44 -19.72 1.88 4.59
C GLY A 44 -19.02 2.47 5.81
N LEU A 45 -18.95 1.70 6.91
CA LEU A 45 -18.14 2.02 8.09
C LEU A 45 -16.66 1.88 7.73
N ILE A 46 -15.88 2.93 7.99
CA ILE A 46 -14.43 2.92 7.83
C ILE A 46 -13.81 2.79 9.21
N VAL A 47 -13.02 1.76 9.41
CA VAL A 47 -12.24 1.56 10.63
C VAL A 47 -10.75 1.66 10.32
N GLY A 48 -9.99 2.31 11.19
CA GLY A 48 -8.57 2.57 11.00
C GLY A 48 -7.75 2.32 12.26
N GLY A 49 -6.47 1.99 12.09
CA GLY A 49 -5.57 1.71 13.20
C GLY A 49 -4.17 1.26 12.78
N ARG A 50 -3.21 1.28 13.72
CA ARG A 50 -1.85 0.81 13.52
C ARG A 50 -1.67 -0.54 14.21
N GLY A 51 -1.57 -1.63 13.44
CA GLY A 51 -1.10 -2.95 13.88
C GLY A 51 -1.98 -3.61 14.96
N ASP A 52 -1.82 -3.14 16.20
CA ASP A 52 -2.44 -3.65 17.43
C ASP A 52 -3.63 -2.77 17.90
N ASP A 53 -3.61 -1.46 17.57
CA ASP A 53 -4.72 -0.53 17.87
C ASP A 53 -5.74 -0.49 16.73
N GLN A 54 -6.16 -1.67 16.27
CA GLN A 54 -7.28 -1.73 15.34
C GLN A 54 -8.50 -1.09 16.04
N HIS A 55 -9.19 -0.18 15.36
CA HIS A 55 -10.42 0.51 15.80
C HIS A 55 -10.29 1.86 16.54
N GLU A 56 -9.13 2.51 16.59
CA GLU A 56 -9.05 3.89 17.11
C GLU A 56 -9.86 4.89 16.28
N LEU A 57 -9.93 4.67 14.96
CA LEU A 57 -10.73 5.47 14.05
C LEU A 57 -11.95 4.66 13.62
N ARG A 58 -13.16 5.19 13.85
CA ARG A 58 -14.43 4.61 13.38
C ARG A 58 -15.28 5.71 12.77
N ILE A 59 -15.37 5.76 11.45
CA ILE A 59 -16.12 6.78 10.73
C ILE A 59 -17.36 6.12 10.10
N PRO A 60 -18.57 6.37 10.62
CA PRO A 60 -19.81 5.84 10.07
C PRO A 60 -20.05 6.29 8.63
N ALA A 61 -20.87 5.54 7.89
CA ALA A 61 -21.29 5.94 6.54
C ALA A 61 -22.11 7.24 6.51
N ALA A 62 -22.80 7.55 7.62
CA ALA A 62 -23.63 8.74 7.75
C ALA A 62 -22.85 10.02 8.10
N ASP A 63 -21.61 9.90 8.59
CA ASP A 63 -20.80 11.05 9.01
C ASP A 63 -19.83 11.46 7.89
N ASP A 64 -20.33 12.29 6.97
CA ASP A 64 -19.53 12.84 5.86
C ASP A 64 -18.59 13.95 6.32
N ASN A 65 -18.91 14.64 7.42
CA ASN A 65 -18.06 15.71 7.95
C ASN A 65 -16.78 15.14 8.55
N GLU A 66 -16.90 14.11 9.39
CA GLU A 66 -15.76 13.40 9.96
C GLU A 66 -14.91 12.75 8.86
N PHE A 67 -15.55 12.13 7.87
CA PHE A 67 -14.87 11.58 6.70
C PHE A 67 -14.07 12.64 5.92
N SER A 68 -14.65 13.80 5.69
CA SER A 68 -13.97 14.89 4.98
C SER A 68 -12.78 15.46 5.77
N SER A 69 -12.90 15.54 7.11
CA SER A 69 -11.83 15.95 8.01
C SER A 69 -10.68 14.95 7.98
N PHE A 70 -11.01 13.66 8.00
CA PHE A 70 -10.04 12.58 7.87
C PHE A 70 -9.31 12.63 6.52
N LEU A 71 -10.00 12.83 5.40
CA LEU A 71 -9.36 12.99 4.09
C LEU A 71 -8.36 14.14 4.03
N ARG A 72 -8.57 15.20 4.81
CA ARG A 72 -7.64 16.34 4.90
C ARG A 72 -6.45 16.07 5.82
N SER A 73 -6.58 15.18 6.81
CA SER A 73 -5.48 14.82 7.71
C SER A 73 -4.52 13.80 7.10
N ILE A 74 -4.91 13.15 6.01
CA ILE A 74 -4.06 12.19 5.29
C ILE A 74 -2.89 12.93 4.63
N PRO A 75 -1.63 12.61 4.99
CA PRO A 75 -0.47 13.19 4.34
C PRO A 75 -0.40 12.69 2.90
N ARG A 76 -0.21 13.62 1.96
CA ARG A 76 -0.06 13.26 0.55
C ARG A 76 1.20 12.41 0.39
N PRO A 77 1.11 11.23 -0.23
CA PRO A 77 2.27 10.38 -0.42
C PRO A 77 3.28 11.07 -1.34
N THR A 78 4.55 11.00 -0.97
CA THR A 78 5.62 11.50 -1.84
C THR A 78 5.76 10.58 -3.05
N ARG A 79 6.11 11.10 -4.23
CA ARG A 79 6.33 10.30 -5.47
C ARG A 79 7.23 9.08 -5.21
N TRP A 80 8.24 9.23 -4.35
CA TRP A 80 9.12 8.14 -3.93
C TRP A 80 8.40 6.99 -3.21
N GLN A 81 7.51 7.29 -2.26
CA GLN A 81 6.73 6.29 -1.52
C GLN A 81 5.75 5.54 -2.43
N MET A 82 5.18 6.21 -3.44
CA MET A 82 4.35 5.56 -4.46
C MET A 82 5.13 4.54 -5.31
N HIS A 83 6.41 4.83 -5.63
CA HIS A 83 7.24 4.00 -6.50
C HIS A 83 8.16 3.01 -5.77
N ARG A 84 8.21 3.06 -4.44
CA ARG A 84 9.14 2.25 -3.63
C ARG A 84 9.05 0.76 -3.92
N ASP A 85 7.85 0.22 -4.06
CA ASP A 85 7.63 -1.21 -4.36
C ASP A 85 8.17 -1.59 -5.75
N LYS A 86 8.03 -0.70 -6.74
CA LYS A 86 8.61 -0.91 -8.08
C LYS A 86 10.12 -0.82 -8.05
N PHE A 87 10.68 0.07 -7.22
CA PHE A 87 12.12 0.23 -7.08
C PHE A 87 12.76 -1.05 -6.52
N TYR A 88 12.20 -1.65 -5.47
CA TYR A 88 12.69 -2.92 -4.94
C TYR A 88 12.64 -4.06 -5.97
N PHE A 89 11.55 -4.13 -6.74
CA PHE A 89 11.41 -5.13 -7.80
C PHE A 89 12.50 -4.97 -8.88
N VAL A 90 12.74 -3.74 -9.35
CA VAL A 90 13.78 -3.45 -10.35
C VAL A 90 15.18 -3.78 -9.82
N VAL A 91 15.48 -3.41 -8.56
CA VAL A 91 16.78 -3.73 -7.94
C VAL A 91 16.97 -5.24 -7.83
N ALA A 92 15.96 -5.98 -7.39
CA ALA A 92 16.03 -7.45 -7.31
C ALA A 92 16.29 -8.09 -8.68
N TRP A 93 15.64 -7.59 -9.73
CA TRP A 93 15.86 -8.05 -11.10
C TRP A 93 17.28 -7.76 -11.60
N ILE A 94 17.82 -6.58 -11.34
CA ILE A 94 19.20 -6.22 -11.74
C ILE A 94 20.21 -7.14 -11.05
N ILE A 95 20.04 -7.40 -9.75
CA ILE A 95 20.90 -8.33 -9.00
C ILE A 95 20.81 -9.74 -9.58
N GLY A 96 19.61 -10.22 -9.89
CA GLY A 96 19.40 -11.53 -10.51
C GLY A 96 20.08 -11.66 -11.87
N ILE A 97 19.94 -10.66 -12.74
CA ILE A 97 20.58 -10.63 -14.06
C ILE A 97 22.11 -10.61 -13.93
N ALA A 98 22.64 -9.80 -13.02
CA ALA A 98 24.08 -9.71 -12.78
C ALA A 98 24.65 -11.06 -12.30
N PHE A 99 23.96 -11.70 -11.35
CA PHE A 99 24.34 -13.03 -10.86
C PHE A 99 24.34 -14.07 -11.98
N TRP A 100 23.29 -14.13 -12.80
CA TRP A 100 23.20 -15.05 -13.93
C TRP A 100 24.30 -14.81 -14.97
N SER A 101 24.64 -13.53 -15.22
CA SER A 101 25.69 -13.15 -16.15
C SER A 101 27.05 -13.69 -15.70
N VAL A 102 27.37 -13.61 -14.40
CA VAL A 102 28.62 -14.16 -13.83
C VAL A 102 28.67 -15.68 -13.95
N VAL A 103 27.56 -16.37 -13.65
CA VAL A 103 27.48 -17.85 -13.79
C VAL A 103 27.74 -18.28 -15.23
N VAL A 104 27.14 -17.60 -16.21
CA VAL A 104 27.35 -17.91 -17.63
C VAL A 104 28.79 -17.67 -18.06
N ILE A 105 29.42 -16.57 -17.59
CA ILE A 105 30.83 -16.27 -17.89
C ILE A 105 31.75 -17.35 -17.31
N LEU A 106 31.54 -17.75 -16.05
CA LEU A 106 32.33 -18.80 -15.40
C LEU A 106 32.15 -20.15 -16.08
N TRP A 107 30.92 -20.51 -16.44
CA TRP A 107 30.64 -21.76 -17.17
C TRP A 107 31.30 -21.77 -18.55
N LYS A 108 31.28 -20.65 -19.28
CA LYS A 108 31.99 -20.51 -20.56
C LYS A 108 33.51 -20.61 -20.39
N ALA A 109 34.07 -20.08 -19.29
CA ALA A 109 35.49 -20.17 -18.99
C ALA A 109 35.93 -21.60 -18.60
N ASP A 110 35.04 -22.38 -17.99
CA ASP A 110 35.28 -23.78 -17.61
C ASP A 110 35.18 -24.73 -18.82
N VAL A 111 34.15 -24.58 -19.65
CA VAL A 111 33.96 -25.38 -20.89
C VAL A 111 35.01 -25.07 -21.98
N GLY A 112 35.67 -23.91 -21.90
CA GLY A 112 36.74 -23.52 -22.81
C GLY A 112 38.15 -24.01 -22.41
N ARG A 113 38.29 -24.70 -21.29
CA ARG A 113 39.51 -25.42 -20.88
C ARG A 113 39.45 -26.88 -21.33
#